data_AF-A0AA37L686-F1
#
_entry.id   AF-A0AA37L686-F1
#
_cell.length_a   1.000
_cell.length_b   1.000
_cell.length_c   1.000
_cell.angle_alpha   90.00
_cell.angle_beta   90.00
_cell.angle_gamma   90.00
#
_symmetry.space_group_name_H-M   'P 1'
#
loop_
_entity.id
_entity.type
_entity.pdbx_description
1 polymer ?
#
loop_
_entity_poly.entity_id
_entity_poly.type
_entity_poly.pdbx_seq_one_letter_code
_entity_poly.pdbx_strand_id
1 'polypeptide(L)'
;MQYIYKGRKFNSRKETNQAEKYLNIQIHRFHIKCTRCSAEIIFRTDPKIADYAVVKGALRNMEPWRNKEGEKESVDERLDRLEREEAEAAGEEEKNAMADLEAKNEDARREMAAADALDEIRQRNARIQRSEKDGVDFSEYVVRPEDEERARDTSMMPPPPPPVKRVVKKKKDYSAALGIKKKPSLV
;
A
#
# COMPACT_ATOMS: atom_id res chain seq x y z
N MET A 1 32.70 7.92 9.53
CA MET A 1 31.84 7.77 10.73
C MET A 1 32.28 6.54 11.51
N GLN A 2 32.25 6.57 12.84
CA GLN A 2 32.59 5.43 13.70
C GLN A 2 31.37 5.04 14.51
N TYR A 3 30.99 3.76 14.47
CA TYR A 3 29.94 3.22 15.33
C TYR A 3 30.51 2.79 16.68
N ILE A 4 29.80 3.14 17.76
CA ILE A 4 30.08 2.67 19.11
C ILE A 4 28.98 1.67 19.45
N TYR A 5 29.35 0.40 19.55
CA TYR A 5 28.40 -0.66 19.93
C TYR A 5 28.02 -0.57 21.41
N LYS A 6 26.82 -1.06 21.72
CA LYS A 6 26.34 -1.21 23.10
C LYS A 6 27.32 -2.06 23.91
N GLY A 7 27.63 -1.64 25.13
CA GLY A 7 28.51 -2.38 26.05
C GLY A 7 30.01 -2.10 25.93
N ARG A 8 30.43 -1.18 25.06
CA ARG A 8 31.84 -0.75 25.01
C ARG A 8 32.20 0.06 26.26
N LYS A 9 33.27 -0.35 26.95
CA LYS A 9 33.74 0.32 28.18
C LYS A 9 34.55 1.57 27.83
N PHE A 10 34.26 2.66 28.53
CA PHE A 10 34.98 3.93 28.40
C PHE A 10 35.28 4.50 29.77
N ASN A 11 36.42 5.18 29.89
CA ASN A 11 36.65 6.07 31.00
C ASN A 11 35.86 7.35 30.72
N SER A 12 34.86 7.63 31.54
CA SER A 12 34.00 8.80 31.41
C SER A 12 34.19 9.77 32.57
N ARG A 13 34.04 11.07 32.29
CA ARG A 13 33.92 12.09 33.33
C ARG A 13 32.44 12.25 33.65
N LYS A 14 32.08 12.09 34.93
CA LYS A 14 30.74 12.37 35.44
C LYS A 14 30.66 13.81 35.93
N GLU A 15 29.68 14.54 35.47
CA GLU A 15 29.30 15.85 35.99
C GLU A 15 27.88 15.76 36.54
N THR A 16 27.73 16.10 37.81
CA THR A 16 26.44 16.14 38.49
C THR A 16 26.09 17.60 38.72
N ASN A 17 25.13 18.12 37.95
CA ASN A 17 24.63 19.47 38.16
C ASN A 17 23.50 19.42 39.19
N GLN A 18 23.68 20.09 40.34
CA GLN A 18 22.67 20.09 41.39
C GLN A 18 21.41 20.87 41.03
N ALA A 19 21.47 21.75 40.02
CA ALA A 19 20.32 22.51 39.53
C ALA A 19 19.42 21.69 38.58
N GLU A 20 19.98 20.68 37.90
CA GLU A 20 19.22 19.83 36.98
C GLU A 20 18.74 18.57 37.72
N LYS A 21 17.59 18.67 38.38
CA LYS A 21 16.91 17.55 39.04
C LYS A 21 15.52 17.36 38.46
N TYR A 22 15.11 16.11 38.26
CA TYR A 22 13.75 15.75 37.87
C TYR A 22 13.10 14.99 39.02
N LEU A 23 12.02 15.53 39.60
CA LEU A 23 11.31 14.92 40.74
C LEU A 23 12.27 14.46 41.86
N ASN A 24 13.27 15.30 42.21
CA ASN A 24 14.35 15.04 43.18
C ASN A 24 15.43 14.02 42.78
N ILE A 25 15.34 13.40 41.60
CA ILE A 25 16.38 12.55 41.03
C ILE A 25 17.41 13.44 40.33
N GLN A 26 18.69 13.24 40.66
CA GLN A 26 19.79 14.00 40.06
C GLN A 26 20.04 13.54 38.63
N ILE A 27 20.16 14.49 37.70
CA ILE A 27 20.52 14.20 36.32
C ILE A 27 22.04 14.26 36.18
N HIS A 28 22.62 13.20 35.64
CA HIS A 28 24.05 13.10 35.40
C HIS A 28 24.36 13.37 33.92
N ARG A 29 25.46 14.09 33.70
CA ARG A 29 26.06 14.26 32.38
C ARG A 29 27.36 13.46 32.30
N PHE A 30 27.47 12.61 31.29
CA PHE A 30 28.65 11.78 31.05
C PHE A 30 29.36 12.25 29.81
N HIS A 31 30.65 12.53 29.97
CA HIS A 31 31.54 12.91 28.88
C HIS A 31 32.41 11.71 28.50
N ILE A 32 32.26 11.26 27.26
CA ILE A 32 33.02 10.13 26.69
C ILE A 32 33.78 10.63 25.47
N LYS A 33 35.02 10.18 25.29
CA LYS A 33 35.82 10.47 24.10
C LYS A 33 35.63 9.39 23.04
N CYS A 34 35.44 9.78 21.78
CA CYS A 34 35.45 8.84 20.66
C CYS A 34 36.84 8.26 20.46
N THR A 35 36.94 6.95 20.20
CA THR A 35 38.24 6.26 20.03
C THR A 35 39.00 6.63 18.77
N ARG A 36 38.34 7.26 17.78
CA ARG A 36 38.96 7.57 16.48
C ARG A 36 39.30 9.05 16.31
N CYS A 37 38.39 9.94 16.69
CA CYS A 37 38.56 11.38 16.50
C CYS A 37 38.80 12.16 17.79
N SER A 38 38.84 11.49 18.96
CA SER A 38 38.98 12.12 20.29
C SER A 38 37.93 13.18 20.65
N ALA A 39 36.92 13.37 19.80
CA ALA A 39 35.80 14.27 20.03
C ALA A 39 35.01 13.82 21.26
N GLU A 40 34.53 14.80 22.02
CA GLU A 40 33.73 14.59 23.21
C GLU A 40 32.26 14.37 22.82
N ILE A 41 31.69 13.29 23.35
CA ILE A 41 30.29 12.91 23.24
C ILE A 41 29.67 13.06 24.63
N ILE A 42 28.57 13.80 24.70
CA ILE A 42 27.91 14.13 25.96
C ILE A 42 26.57 13.42 26.02
N PHE A 43 26.39 12.61 27.06
CA PHE A 43 25.12 11.95 27.38
C PHE A 43 24.49 12.59 28.61
N ARG A 44 23.18 12.75 28.59
CA ARG A 44 22.35 13.14 29.73
C ARG A 44 21.47 11.96 30.14
N THR A 45 21.26 11.73 31.43
CA THR A 45 20.28 10.74 31.92
C THR A 45 18.87 11.33 31.94
N ASP A 46 17.88 10.64 31.38
CA ASP A 46 16.48 11.05 31.42
C ASP A 46 15.64 10.05 32.24
N PRO A 47 15.32 10.38 33.50
CA PRO A 47 14.59 9.48 34.38
C PRO A 47 13.12 9.23 33.96
N LYS A 48 12.55 10.06 33.07
CA LYS A 48 11.18 9.88 32.57
C LYS A 48 11.02 8.66 31.65
N ILE A 49 12.03 8.39 30.80
CA ILE A 49 11.99 7.33 29.78
C ILE A 49 12.91 6.15 30.19
N ALA A 50 13.54 6.23 31.38
CA ALA A 50 14.57 5.30 31.83
C ALA A 50 15.72 5.12 30.83
N ASP A 51 16.00 6.18 30.06
CA ASP A 51 16.94 6.19 28.95
C ASP A 51 17.94 7.33 29.10
N TYR A 52 18.93 7.37 28.23
CA TYR A 52 19.81 8.54 28.11
C TYR A 52 19.26 9.47 27.01
N ALA A 53 19.79 10.69 26.89
CA ALA A 53 19.73 11.55 25.68
C ALA A 53 21.15 11.92 25.24
N VAL A 54 21.35 12.08 23.94
CA VAL A 54 22.62 12.59 23.39
C VAL A 54 22.51 14.10 23.27
N VAL A 55 23.39 14.84 23.93
CA VAL A 55 23.41 16.31 23.89
C VAL A 55 24.30 16.80 22.75
N LYS A 56 25.48 16.20 22.59
CA LYS A 56 26.48 16.63 21.59
C LYS A 56 27.34 15.47 21.13
N GLY A 57 27.78 15.53 19.86
CA GLY A 57 28.91 14.75 19.34
C GLY A 57 28.57 13.38 18.77
N ALA A 58 27.33 12.91 18.89
CA ALA A 58 26.89 11.65 18.31
C ALA A 58 25.43 11.69 17.86
N LEU A 59 25.08 10.78 16.96
CA LEU A 59 23.71 10.46 16.59
C LEU A 59 23.38 9.07 17.11
N ARG A 60 22.12 8.85 17.47
CA ARG A 60 21.64 7.52 17.83
C ARG A 60 21.43 6.68 16.57
N ASN A 61 21.66 5.38 16.71
CA ASN A 61 21.19 4.45 15.69
C ASN A 61 19.66 4.36 15.82
N MET A 62 18.95 4.60 14.73
CA MET A 62 17.50 4.45 14.68
C MET A 62 17.17 2.98 14.45
N GLU A 63 16.62 2.33 15.46
CA GLU A 63 16.18 0.94 15.37
C GLU A 63 14.65 0.93 15.13
N PRO A 64 14.16 0.31 14.03
CA PRO A 64 12.74 0.35 13.66
C PRO A 64 11.78 -0.14 14.75
N TRP A 65 12.21 -1.10 15.58
CA TRP A 65 11.42 -1.61 16.70
C TRP A 65 11.36 -0.65 17.90
N ARG A 66 12.34 0.24 18.06
CA ARG A 66 12.40 1.22 19.15
C ARG A 66 11.56 2.46 18.85
N ASN A 67 11.46 2.84 17.58
CA ASN A 67 10.54 3.90 17.16
C ASN A 67 9.08 3.50 17.40
N LYS A 68 8.72 2.23 17.22
CA LYS A 68 7.37 1.73 17.54
C LYS A 68 6.97 1.94 19.01
N GLU A 69 7.93 1.97 19.93
CA GLU A 69 7.66 2.29 21.34
C GLU A 69 7.62 3.79 21.60
N GLY A 70 8.37 4.61 20.88
CA GLY A 70 8.25 6.07 20.94
C GLY A 70 6.99 6.62 20.26
N GLU A 71 6.43 5.85 19.30
CA GLU A 71 5.14 6.12 18.64
C GLU A 71 3.94 5.68 19.49
N LYS A 72 4.17 4.89 20.54
CA LYS A 72 3.25 4.86 21.66
C LYS A 72 3.45 6.17 22.40
N GLU A 73 2.76 7.20 21.93
CA GLU A 73 2.52 8.43 22.69
C GLU A 73 2.34 8.09 24.16
N SER A 74 2.88 8.92 25.05
CA SER A 74 2.74 8.69 26.48
C SER A 74 1.26 8.40 26.78
N VAL A 75 0.99 7.37 27.59
CA VAL A 75 -0.40 6.94 27.86
C VAL A 75 -1.25 8.15 28.24
N ASP A 76 -0.65 9.13 28.93
CA ASP A 76 -1.25 10.43 29.28
C ASP A 76 -1.59 11.33 28.07
N GLU A 77 -0.71 11.52 27.09
CA GLU A 77 -1.02 12.32 25.88
C GLU A 77 -2.07 11.63 25.00
N ARG A 78 -2.08 10.30 25.01
CA ARG A 78 -3.14 9.51 24.38
C ARG A 78 -4.46 9.63 25.14
N LEU A 79 -4.43 9.62 26.47
CA LEU A 79 -5.61 9.75 27.34
C LEU A 79 -6.22 11.16 27.27
N ASP A 80 -5.39 12.21 27.25
CA ASP A 80 -5.81 13.62 27.17
C ASP A 80 -6.41 13.96 25.77
N ARG A 81 -5.93 13.28 24.72
CA ARG A 81 -6.57 13.33 23.39
C ARG A 81 -7.89 12.56 23.39
N LEU A 82 -7.91 11.34 23.93
CA LEU A 82 -9.11 10.49 23.99
C LEU A 82 -10.23 11.09 24.84
N GLU A 83 -9.94 11.76 25.97
CA GLU A 83 -10.96 12.36 26.84
C GLU A 83 -11.62 13.59 26.16
N ARG A 84 -10.87 14.29 25.31
CA ARG A 84 -11.38 15.40 24.49
C ARG A 84 -12.19 14.89 23.29
N GLU A 85 -11.77 13.78 22.69
CA GLU A 85 -12.53 13.10 21.63
C GLU A 85 -13.77 12.38 22.17
N GLU A 86 -13.76 11.66 23.30
CA GLU A 86 -14.93 11.02 23.92
C GLU A 86 -16.05 12.04 24.23
N ALA A 87 -15.68 13.26 24.63
CA ALA A 87 -16.64 14.34 24.86
C ALA A 87 -17.35 14.83 23.58
N GLU A 88 -16.68 14.75 22.42
CA GLU A 88 -17.25 15.07 21.10
C GLU A 88 -17.87 13.82 20.43
N ALA A 89 -17.35 12.65 20.76
CA ALA A 89 -17.66 11.37 20.15
C ALA A 89 -18.80 10.64 20.85
N ALA A 90 -19.28 11.01 22.03
CA ALA A 90 -20.55 10.47 22.54
C ALA A 90 -21.75 10.65 21.57
N GLY A 91 -21.67 11.57 20.60
CA GLY A 91 -22.63 11.69 19.48
C GLY A 91 -22.20 11.04 18.15
N GLU A 92 -20.93 10.66 17.99
CA GLU A 92 -20.34 10.08 16.77
C GLU A 92 -19.83 8.64 16.94
N GLU A 93 -19.64 8.15 18.17
CA GLU A 93 -19.16 6.81 18.55
C GLU A 93 -20.17 5.74 18.19
N GLU A 94 -21.47 6.01 18.32
CA GLU A 94 -22.48 5.07 17.83
C GLU A 94 -22.37 4.87 16.31
N LYS A 95 -21.87 5.86 15.57
CA LYS A 95 -21.68 5.79 14.11
C LYS A 95 -20.31 5.25 13.73
N ASN A 96 -19.24 5.64 14.43
CA ASN A 96 -17.89 5.16 14.18
C ASN A 96 -17.68 3.71 14.65
N ALA A 97 -18.22 3.33 15.81
CA ALA A 97 -18.16 1.93 16.25
C ALA A 97 -18.97 1.02 15.32
N MET A 98 -20.12 1.49 14.83
CA MET A 98 -20.89 0.74 13.81
C MET A 98 -20.18 0.70 12.47
N ALA A 99 -19.55 1.79 12.03
CA ALA A 99 -18.76 1.83 10.79
C ALA A 99 -17.50 0.94 10.85
N ASP A 100 -16.81 0.89 12.00
CA ASP A 100 -15.67 0.01 12.23
C ASP A 100 -16.08 -1.47 12.24
N LEU A 101 -17.26 -1.76 12.82
CA LEU A 101 -17.83 -3.11 12.79
C LEU A 101 -18.29 -3.50 11.38
N GLU A 102 -18.83 -2.57 10.60
CA GLU A 102 -19.20 -2.77 9.20
C GLU A 102 -17.96 -3.00 8.34
N ALA A 103 -16.90 -2.20 8.49
CA ALA A 103 -15.63 -2.37 7.78
C ALA A 103 -14.96 -3.72 8.09
N LYS A 104 -14.93 -4.12 9.37
CA LYS A 104 -14.41 -5.45 9.77
C LYS A 104 -15.26 -6.59 9.22
N ASN A 105 -16.59 -6.43 9.15
CA ASN A 105 -17.48 -7.41 8.53
C ASN A 105 -17.30 -7.47 7.02
N GLU A 106 -17.11 -6.33 6.34
CA GLU A 106 -16.80 -6.30 4.91
C GLU A 106 -15.48 -6.97 4.61
N ASP A 107 -14.43 -6.70 5.40
CA ASP A 107 -13.12 -7.33 5.24
C ASP A 107 -13.20 -8.83 5.52
N ALA A 108 -13.89 -9.26 6.58
CA ALA A 108 -14.14 -10.67 6.85
C ALA A 108 -14.94 -11.35 5.71
N ARG A 109 -15.91 -10.64 5.11
CA ARG A 109 -16.68 -11.13 3.96
C ARG A 109 -15.83 -11.24 2.69
N ARG A 110 -14.94 -10.29 2.45
CA ARG A 110 -13.97 -10.33 1.34
C ARG A 110 -12.99 -11.48 1.52
N GLU A 111 -12.51 -11.70 2.74
CA GLU A 111 -11.63 -12.83 3.07
C GLU A 111 -12.32 -14.19 2.90
N MET A 112 -13.58 -14.33 3.34
CA MET A 112 -14.38 -15.53 3.09
C MET A 112 -14.58 -15.77 1.59
N ALA A 113 -14.99 -14.75 0.83
CA ALA A 113 -15.18 -14.88 -0.61
C ALA A 113 -13.88 -15.26 -1.34
N ALA A 114 -12.74 -14.72 -0.89
CA ALA A 114 -11.43 -15.09 -1.43
C ALA A 114 -11.05 -16.54 -1.08
N ALA A 115 -11.36 -17.00 0.13
CA ALA A 115 -11.11 -18.38 0.55
C ALA A 115 -11.97 -19.38 -0.25
N ASP A 116 -13.26 -19.09 -0.42
CA ASP A 116 -14.18 -19.92 -1.21
C ASP A 116 -13.73 -20.01 -2.68
N ALA A 117 -13.34 -18.88 -3.28
CA ALA A 117 -12.81 -18.86 -4.64
C ALA A 117 -11.52 -19.69 -4.80
N LEU A 118 -10.63 -19.67 -3.80
CA LEU A 118 -9.43 -20.51 -3.80
C LEU A 118 -9.76 -21.99 -3.65
N ASP A 119 -10.75 -22.35 -2.84
CA ASP A 119 -11.18 -23.73 -2.66
C ASP A 119 -11.90 -24.27 -3.90
N GLU A 120 -12.68 -23.46 -4.62
CA GLU A 120 -13.23 -23.82 -5.93
C GLU A 120 -12.13 -24.13 -6.96
N ILE A 121 -11.09 -23.27 -7.03
CA ILE A 121 -9.93 -23.50 -7.91
C ILE A 121 -9.21 -24.79 -7.53
N ARG A 122 -9.00 -25.04 -6.23
CA ARG A 122 -8.37 -26.28 -5.74
C ARG A 122 -9.19 -27.52 -6.09
N GLN A 123 -10.52 -27.47 -5.92
CA GLN A 123 -11.40 -28.59 -6.27
C GLN A 123 -11.43 -28.84 -7.78
N ARG A 124 -11.46 -27.76 -8.59
CA ARG A 124 -11.38 -27.85 -10.06
C ARG A 124 -10.06 -28.49 -10.49
N ASN A 125 -8.93 -28.01 -9.97
CA ASN A 125 -7.61 -28.56 -10.28
C ASN A 125 -7.46 -30.01 -9.81
N ALA A 126 -7.98 -30.36 -8.63
CA ALA A 126 -7.97 -31.74 -8.13
C ALA A 126 -8.88 -32.69 -8.93
N ARG A 127 -9.92 -32.18 -9.59
CA ARG A 127 -10.75 -32.95 -10.54
C ARG A 127 -10.00 -33.18 -11.84
N ILE A 128 -9.38 -32.13 -12.40
CA ILE A 128 -8.59 -32.20 -13.64
C ILE A 128 -7.43 -33.21 -13.48
N GLN A 129 -6.68 -33.13 -12.38
CA GLN A 129 -5.58 -34.06 -12.08
C GLN A 129 -6.04 -35.52 -11.92
N ARG A 130 -7.27 -35.74 -11.42
CA ARG A 130 -7.86 -37.09 -11.37
C ARG A 130 -8.25 -37.59 -12.75
N SER A 131 -8.90 -36.76 -13.58
CA SER A 131 -9.25 -37.15 -14.95
C SER A 131 -8.03 -37.39 -15.85
N GLU A 132 -6.95 -36.60 -15.68
CA GLU A 132 -5.66 -36.84 -16.35
C GLU A 132 -5.05 -38.19 -15.96
N LYS A 133 -5.16 -38.57 -14.67
CA LYS A 133 -4.66 -39.86 -14.16
C LYS A 133 -5.48 -41.06 -14.67
N ASP A 134 -6.78 -40.89 -14.86
CA ASP A 134 -7.69 -41.92 -15.37
C ASP A 134 -7.73 -41.98 -16.91
N GLY A 135 -6.94 -41.15 -17.60
CA GLY A 135 -6.74 -41.20 -19.07
C GLY A 135 -7.93 -40.72 -19.90
N VAL A 136 -8.87 -40.00 -19.28
CA VAL A 136 -10.05 -39.41 -19.96
C VAL A 136 -9.88 -37.90 -20.00
N ASP A 137 -9.55 -37.36 -21.17
CA ASP A 137 -9.30 -35.94 -21.36
C ASP A 137 -10.61 -35.14 -21.32
N PHE A 138 -10.97 -34.67 -20.12
CA PHE A 138 -12.14 -33.81 -19.89
C PHE A 138 -11.84 -32.32 -20.16
N SER A 139 -10.66 -31.96 -20.66
CA SER A 139 -10.28 -30.56 -20.91
C SER A 139 -11.21 -29.84 -21.90
N GLU A 140 -11.88 -30.59 -22.78
CA GLU A 140 -12.82 -30.06 -23.79
C GLU A 140 -14.19 -29.64 -23.20
N TYR A 141 -14.56 -30.12 -22.01
CA TYR A 141 -15.85 -29.77 -21.35
C TYR A 141 -15.72 -28.77 -20.19
N VAL A 142 -14.50 -28.35 -19.84
CA VAL A 142 -14.29 -27.29 -18.83
C VAL A 142 -14.54 -25.94 -19.51
N VAL A 143 -15.78 -25.45 -19.41
CA VAL A 143 -16.10 -24.06 -19.76
C VAL A 143 -15.20 -23.15 -18.94
N ARG A 144 -14.26 -22.47 -19.59
CA ARG A 144 -13.45 -21.45 -18.93
C ARG A 144 -14.40 -20.29 -18.61
N PRO A 145 -14.33 -19.66 -17.43
CA PRO A 145 -15.20 -18.52 -17.10
C PRO A 145 -15.13 -17.40 -18.16
N GLU A 146 -13.99 -17.26 -18.85
CA GLU A 146 -13.82 -16.39 -20.02
C GLU A 146 -14.79 -16.68 -21.18
N ASP A 147 -15.16 -17.94 -21.41
CA ASP A 147 -16.11 -18.34 -22.46
C ASP A 147 -17.56 -18.08 -22.04
N GLU A 148 -17.85 -18.14 -20.74
CA GLU A 148 -19.17 -17.83 -20.17
C GLU A 148 -19.45 -16.32 -20.16
N GLU A 149 -18.44 -15.50 -19.83
CA GLU A 149 -18.51 -14.03 -19.95
C GLU A 149 -18.67 -13.59 -21.41
N ARG A 150 -17.90 -14.19 -22.33
CA ARG A 150 -18.01 -13.92 -23.77
C ARG A 150 -19.39 -14.30 -24.33
N ALA A 151 -19.97 -15.40 -23.84
CA ALA A 151 -21.33 -15.81 -24.23
C ALA A 151 -22.39 -14.80 -23.76
N ARG A 152 -22.26 -14.27 -22.53
CA ARG A 152 -23.15 -13.23 -21.99
C ARG A 152 -23.04 -11.92 -22.77
N ASP A 153 -21.83 -11.48 -23.08
CA ASP A 153 -21.59 -10.28 -23.89
C ASP A 153 -22.16 -10.42 -25.32
N THR A 154 -22.03 -11.60 -25.94
CA THR A 154 -22.62 -11.86 -27.27
C THR A 154 -24.14 -11.92 -27.25
N SER A 155 -24.76 -12.27 -26.13
CA SER A 155 -26.22 -12.31 -25.97
C SER A 155 -26.85 -10.92 -25.76
N MET A 156 -26.04 -9.94 -25.33
CA MET A 156 -26.47 -8.55 -25.09
C MET A 156 -26.31 -7.62 -26.30
N MET A 157 -25.69 -8.06 -27.40
CA MET A 157 -25.57 -7.25 -28.62
C MET A 157 -26.82 -7.42 -29.52
N PRO A 158 -27.46 -6.32 -29.99
CA PRO A 158 -28.50 -6.43 -31.02
C PRO A 158 -27.89 -6.98 -32.32
N PRO A 159 -28.63 -7.80 -33.09
CA PRO A 159 -28.12 -8.40 -34.32
C PRO A 159 -27.63 -7.31 -35.29
N PRO A 160 -26.51 -7.54 -36.01
CA PRO A 160 -25.95 -6.52 -36.89
C PRO A 160 -26.98 -6.13 -37.96
N PRO A 161 -27.15 -4.82 -38.23
CA PRO A 161 -28.11 -4.36 -39.23
C PRO A 161 -27.73 -4.92 -40.62
N PRO A 162 -28.73 -5.26 -41.45
CA PRO A 162 -28.46 -5.83 -42.77
C PRO A 162 -27.59 -4.88 -43.61
N PRO A 163 -26.66 -5.40 -44.42
CA PRO A 163 -25.74 -4.56 -45.18
C PRO A 163 -26.50 -3.72 -46.22
N VAL A 164 -26.52 -2.41 -46.02
CA VAL A 164 -27.11 -1.46 -46.98
C VAL A 164 -26.24 -1.42 -48.23
N LYS A 165 -26.76 -1.94 -49.35
CA LYS A 165 -26.10 -1.83 -50.66
C LYS A 165 -25.97 -0.35 -51.01
N ARG A 166 -24.73 0.17 -50.99
CA ARG A 166 -24.43 1.54 -51.46
C ARG A 166 -24.74 1.63 -52.95
N VAL A 167 -25.79 2.37 -53.31
CA VAL A 167 -26.05 2.74 -54.70
C VAL A 167 -25.03 3.80 -55.09
N VAL A 168 -24.02 3.41 -55.87
CA VAL A 168 -23.05 4.34 -56.47
C VAL A 168 -23.80 5.19 -57.49
N LYS A 169 -24.06 6.46 -57.17
CA LYS A 169 -24.57 7.43 -58.15
C LYS A 169 -23.47 7.66 -59.19
N LYS A 170 -23.78 7.42 -60.48
CA LYS A 170 -22.87 7.74 -61.59
C LYS A 170 -22.53 9.24 -61.55
N LYS A 171 -21.24 9.57 -61.56
CA LYS A 171 -20.77 10.95 -61.70
C LYS A 171 -21.22 11.46 -63.08
N LYS A 172 -21.74 12.69 -63.13
CA LYS A 172 -22.16 13.34 -64.38
C LYS A 172 -20.90 13.87 -65.06
N ASP A 173 -20.62 13.40 -66.28
CA ASP A 173 -19.43 13.78 -67.03
C ASP A 173 -19.55 15.21 -67.55
N TYR A 174 -18.74 16.13 -66.99
CA TYR A 174 -18.68 17.54 -67.38
C TYR A 174 -17.75 17.80 -68.60
N SER A 175 -17.28 16.75 -69.27
CA SER A 175 -16.37 16.85 -70.42
C SER A 175 -17.03 17.46 -71.68
N ALA A 176 -18.37 17.54 -71.72
CA ALA A 176 -19.10 18.26 -72.76
C ALA A 176 -19.27 19.78 -72.47
N ALA A 177 -18.98 20.24 -71.24
CA ALA A 177 -19.10 21.65 -70.85
C ALA A 177 -17.82 22.46 -71.12
N LEU A 178 -16.67 21.80 -71.28
CA LEU A 178 -15.40 22.42 -71.63
C LEU A 178 -15.11 22.11 -73.10
N GLY A 179 -15.62 22.97 -73.99
CA GLY A 179 -15.54 22.89 -75.46
C GLY A 179 -14.13 22.93 -76.05
N ILE A 180 -13.29 21.98 -75.65
CA ILE A 180 -11.92 21.82 -76.11
C ILE A 180 -11.95 20.85 -77.29
N LYS A 181 -11.91 21.40 -78.51
CA LYS A 181 -11.77 20.63 -79.75
C LYS A 181 -10.42 19.90 -79.75
N LYS A 182 -10.42 18.58 -79.54
CA LYS A 182 -9.24 17.73 -79.74
C LYS A 182 -8.89 17.72 -81.24
N LYS A 183 -7.65 18.10 -81.59
CA LYS A 183 -7.12 17.88 -82.94
C LYS A 183 -6.81 16.37 -83.11
N PRO A 184 -7.09 15.77 -84.27
CA PRO A 184 -6.84 14.35 -84.53
C PRO A 184 -5.34 14.05 -84.57
N SER A 185 -4.91 12.98 -83.90
CA SER A 185 -3.57 12.40 -84.07
C SER A 185 -3.55 11.53 -85.33
N LEU A 186 -2.58 11.78 -86.21
CA LEU A 186 -2.26 10.96 -87.37
C LEU A 186 -1.75 9.57 -86.94
N VAL A 187 -2.04 8.57 -87.78
CA VAL A 187 -1.72 7.13 -87.66
C VAL A 187 -0.29 6.87 -87.22
#